data_AF-A0A161RIU1-F1
#
_entry.id   AF-A0A161RIU1-F1
#
_cell.length_a   1.000
_cell.length_b   1.000
_cell.length_c   1.000
_cell.angle_alpha   90.00
_cell.angle_beta   90.00
_cell.angle_gamma   90.00
#
_symmetry.space_group_name_H-M   'P 1'
#
loop_
_entity.id
_entity.type
_entity.pdbx_description
1 polymer ?
#
loop_
_entity_poly.entity_id
_entity_poly.type
_entity_poly.pdbx_seq_one_letter_code
_entity_poly.pdbx_strand_id
1 'polypeptide(L)' 'MNLNGMIADLKRMSDRELRELAAQYGVELSSGEVRKLRPLLDEVSFSFLWSGVPDSFIRKVEAIIGPERTRRIMEQYL' A
#
# COMPACT_ATOMS: atom_id res chain seq x y z
N MET A 1 5.86 -7.37 16.19
CA MET A 1 5.51 -7.79 14.81
C MET A 1 6.63 -7.34 13.88
N ASN A 2 7.10 -8.17 12.96
CA ASN A 2 8.08 -7.76 11.94
C ASN A 2 7.35 -7.41 10.62
N LEU A 3 8.01 -6.67 9.72
CA LEU A 3 7.41 -6.21 8.45
C LEU A 3 6.81 -7.37 7.65
N ASN A 4 7.52 -8.50 7.55
CA ASN A 4 7.07 -9.66 6.79
C ASN A 4 5.77 -10.26 7.34
N GLY A 5 5.62 -10.33 8.67
CA GLY A 5 4.38 -10.78 9.31
C GLY A 5 3.22 -9.86 8.98
N MET A 6 3.43 -8.54 9.05
CA MET A 6 2.40 -7.56 8.72
C MET A 6 1.96 -7.67 7.25
N ILE A 7 2.90 -7.82 6.32
CA ILE A 7 2.61 -8.03 4.90
C ILE A 7 1.86 -9.35 4.67
N ALA A 8 2.23 -10.42 5.37
CA ALA A 8 1.53 -11.70 5.28
C ALA A 8 0.08 -11.60 5.78
N ASP A 9 -0.15 -10.85 6.85
CA ASP A 9 -1.50 -10.60 7.38
C ASP A 9 -2.35 -9.79 6.39
N LEU A 10 -1.80 -8.73 5.80
CA LEU A 10 -2.47 -7.97 4.73
C LEU A 10 -2.82 -8.84 3.52
N LYS A 11 -1.94 -9.76 3.12
CA LYS A 11 -2.20 -10.67 1.99
C LYS A 11 -3.32 -11.68 2.27
N ARG A 12 -3.57 -12.01 3.54
CA ARG A 12 -4.63 -12.93 3.96
C ARG A 12 -6.01 -12.26 4.05
N MET A 13 -6.03 -10.94 4.23
CA MET A 13 -7.27 -10.17 4.25
C MET A 13 -8.01 -10.26 2.90
N SER A 14 -9.33 -10.24 2.99
CA SER A 14 -10.21 -10.05 1.85
C SER A 14 -10.10 -8.63 1.29
N ASP A 15 -10.53 -8.44 0.04
CA ASP A 15 -10.58 -7.10 -0.58
C ASP A 15 -11.43 -6.12 0.25
N ARG A 16 -12.47 -6.64 0.92
CA ARG A 16 -13.33 -5.84 1.80
C ARG A 16 -12.58 -5.39 3.05
N GLU A 17 -11.90 -6.30 3.73
CA GLU A 17 -11.11 -5.98 4.93
C GLU A 17 -9.97 -5.01 4.61
N LEU A 18 -9.26 -5.20 3.49
CA LEU A 18 -8.21 -4.27 3.05
C LEU A 18 -8.76 -2.87 2.78
N ARG A 19 -9.95 -2.78 2.18
CA ARG A 19 -10.62 -1.50 1.94
C ARG A 19 -11.03 -0.83 3.24
N GLU A 20 -11.64 -1.57 4.16
CA GLU A 20 -12.06 -1.07 5.47
C GLU A 20 -10.84 -0.63 6.30
N LEU A 21 -9.73 -1.37 6.22
CA LEU A 21 -8.47 -0.99 6.85
C LEU A 21 -7.91 0.30 6.24
N ALA A 22 -7.82 0.41 4.92
CA ALA A 22 -7.33 1.62 4.25
C ALA A 22 -8.17 2.86 4.61
N ALA A 23 -9.49 2.70 4.70
CA ALA A 23 -10.40 3.76 5.11
C ALA A 23 -10.15 4.25 6.55
N GLN A 24 -9.73 3.38 7.48
CA GLN A 24 -9.35 3.79 8.84
C GLN A 24 -8.14 4.74 8.86
N TYR A 25 -7.29 4.67 7.84
CA TYR A 25 -6.16 5.57 7.64
C TYR A 25 -6.49 6.73 6.69
N GLY A 26 -7.77 6.97 6.39
CA GLY A 26 -8.21 8.06 5.51
C GLY A 26 -7.96 7.81 4.02
N VAL A 27 -7.61 6.58 3.63
CA VAL A 27 -7.39 6.20 2.23
C VAL A 27 -8.60 5.44 1.71
N GLU A 28 -9.49 6.16 1.03
CA GLU A 28 -10.63 5.52 0.36
C GLU A 28 -10.20 4.84 -0.95
N LEU A 29 -10.31 3.51 -0.96
CA LEU A 29 -10.01 2.67 -2.11
C LEU A 29 -11.28 2.03 -2.67
N SER A 30 -11.38 1.98 -3.99
CA SER A 30 -12.35 1.13 -4.68
C SER A 30 -11.91 -0.33 -4.65
N SER A 31 -12.84 -1.27 -4.83
CA SER A 31 -12.50 -2.69 -4.93
C SER A 31 -11.53 -3.00 -6.08
N GLY A 32 -11.59 -2.23 -7.17
CA GLY A 32 -10.65 -2.36 -8.29
C GLY A 32 -9.23 -1.93 -7.93
N GLU A 33 -9.09 -0.86 -7.16
CA GLU A 33 -7.80 -0.38 -6.66
C GLU A 33 -7.18 -1.36 -5.67
N VAL A 34 -7.97 -1.89 -4.73
CA VAL A 34 -7.50 -2.91 -3.78
C VAL A 34 -6.93 -4.12 -4.52
N ARG A 35 -7.63 -4.62 -5.54
CA ARG A 35 -7.16 -5.75 -6.35
C ARG A 35 -5.85 -5.48 -7.07
N LYS A 36 -5.65 -4.25 -7.57
CA LYS A 36 -4.42 -3.84 -8.24
C LYS A 36 -3.27 -3.60 -7.27
N LEU A 37 -3.54 -3.13 -6.05
CA LEU A 37 -2.54 -2.90 -5.01
C LEU A 37 -2.05 -4.20 -4.37
N ARG A 38 -2.91 -5.22 -4.28
CA ARG A 38 -2.59 -6.51 -3.66
C ARG A 38 -1.28 -7.14 -4.15
N PRO A 39 -0.98 -7.28 -5.46
CA PRO A 39 0.29 -7.82 -5.92
C PRO A 39 1.51 -6.96 -5.55
N LEU A 40 1.34 -5.65 -5.32
CA LEU A 40 2.46 -4.81 -4.90
C LEU A 40 2.95 -5.16 -3.48
N LEU A 41 2.10 -5.78 -2.64
CA LEU A 41 2.52 -6.31 -1.35
C LEU A 41 3.60 -7.41 -1.47
N ASP A 42 3.74 -8.05 -2.64
CA ASP A 42 4.82 -9.01 -2.91
C ASP A 42 6.17 -8.34 -3.18
N GLU A 43 6.18 -7.07 -3.56
CA GLU A 43 7.41 -6.31 -3.82
C GLU A 43 7.96 -5.61 -2.56
N VAL A 44 7.16 -5.52 -1.50
CA VAL A 44 7.59 -4.94 -0.23
C VAL A 44 8.64 -5.84 0.41
N SER A 45 9.78 -5.26 0.76
CA SER A 45 10.88 -5.98 1.40
C SER A 45 11.46 -5.17 2.56
N PHE A 46 12.15 -5.88 3.46
CA PHE A 46 12.83 -5.26 4.61
C PHE A 46 13.89 -4.22 4.20
N SER A 47 14.42 -4.31 2.97
CA SER A 47 15.36 -3.32 2.45
C SER A 47 14.77 -1.89 2.44
N PHE A 48 13.45 -1.76 2.24
CA PHE A 48 12.78 -0.45 2.18
C PHE A 48 12.89 0.32 3.51
N LEU A 49 13.06 -0.39 4.63
CA LEU A 49 13.23 0.26 5.93
C LEU A 49 14.59 0.97 6.06
N TRP A 50 15.58 0.57 5.26
CA TRP A 50 16.93 1.14 5.27
C TRP A 50 17.17 2.06 4.08
N SER A 51 16.71 1.68 2.88
CA SER A 51 16.89 2.44 1.65
C SER A 51 15.79 3.46 1.37
N GLY A 52 14.69 3.43 2.14
CA GLY A 52 13.43 4.05 1.76
C GLY A 52 12.67 3.24 0.70
N VAL A 53 11.46 3.69 0.41
CA VAL A 53 10.59 3.10 -0.62
C VAL A 53 11.12 3.51 -2.01
N PRO A 54 11.39 2.58 -2.94
CA PRO A 54 11.87 2.90 -4.27
C PRO A 54 10.87 3.75 -5.08
N ASP A 55 11.36 4.72 -5.85
CA ASP A 55 10.51 5.54 -6.74
C ASP A 55 9.70 4.71 -7.74
N SER A 56 10.26 3.60 -8.21
CA SER A 56 9.56 2.68 -9.11
C SER A 56 8.33 2.05 -8.46
N PHE A 57 8.40 1.78 -7.14
CA PHE A 57 7.27 1.28 -6.37
C PHE A 57 6.22 2.36 -6.16
N ILE A 58 6.64 3.58 -5.82
CA ILE A 58 5.75 4.75 -5.66
C ILE A 58 4.98 5.00 -6.97
N ARG A 59 5.65 4.96 -8.12
CA ARG A 59 5.00 5.13 -9.43
C ARG A 59 3.96 4.06 -9.74
N LYS A 60 4.15 2.81 -9.28
CA LYS A 60 3.15 1.75 -9.45
C LYS A 60 1.90 2.04 -8.60
N VAL A 61 2.08 2.51 -7.37
CA VAL A 61 0.97 2.94 -6.50
C VAL A 61 0.25 4.13 -7.13
N GLU A 62 0.99 5.14 -7.59
CA GLU A 62 0.47 6.30 -8.31
C GLU A 62 -0.35 5.93 -9.54
N ALA A 63 0.09 4.97 -10.34
CA ALA A 63 -0.67 4.50 -11.50
C ALA A 63 -2.01 3.85 -11.13
N ILE A 64 -2.19 3.43 -9.87
CA ILE A 64 -3.42 2.77 -9.39
C ILE A 64 -4.35 3.76 -8.71
N ILE A 65 -3.85 4.57 -7.77
CA ILE A 65 -4.68 5.49 -6.97
C ILE A 65 -4.60 6.95 -7.42
N GLY A 66 -3.71 7.27 -8.36
CA GLY A 66 -3.52 8.60 -8.91
C GLY A 66 -2.56 9.50 -8.09
N PRO A 67 -1.96 10.50 -8.76
CA PRO A 67 -0.92 11.37 -8.19
C PRO A 67 -1.36 12.11 -6.93
N GLU A 68 -2.57 12.68 -6.92
CA GLU A 68 -3.06 13.47 -5.79
C GLU A 68 -3.22 12.65 -4.50
N ARG A 69 -3.69 11.40 -4.62
CA ARG A 69 -3.84 10.52 -3.45
C ARG A 69 -2.49 9.98 -2.99
N THR A 70 -1.61 9.58 -3.92
CA THR A 70 -0.25 9.16 -3.58
C THR A 70 0.51 10.27 -2.87
N ARG A 71 0.46 11.50 -3.39
CA ARG A 71 1.11 12.66 -2.79
C ARG A 71 0.64 12.90 -1.36
N ARG A 72 -0.68 12.86 -1.12
CA ARG A 72 -1.24 13.00 0.24
C ARG A 72 -0.72 11.94 1.19
N ILE A 73 -0.64 10.68 0.75
CA ILE A 73 -0.10 9.59 1.58
C ILE A 73 1.38 9.84 1.89
N MET A 74 2.17 10.28 0.90
CA MET A 74 3.57 10.59 1.11
C MET A 74 3.75 11.76 2.09
N GLU A 75 3.02 12.86 1.92
CA GLU A 75 3.10 14.03 2.81
C GLU A 75 2.65 13.73 4.25
N GLN A 76 1.77 12.75 4.45
CA GLN A 76 1.27 12.38 5.78
C GLN A 76 2.17 11.40 6.54
N TYR A 77 2.94 10.56 5.84
CA TYR A 77 3.59 9.40 6.44
C TYR A 77 5.09 9.23 6.13
N LEU A 78 5.67 10.05 5.23
CA LEU A 78 7.10 10.08 4.89
C LEU A 78 7.69 11.47 5.16
#